data_AF-A0A3A4RF67-F1
#
_entry.id   AF-A0A3A4RF67-F1
#
_cell.length_a   1.000
_cell.length_b   1.000
_cell.length_c   1.000
_cell.angle_alpha   90.00
_cell.angle_beta   90.00
_cell.angle_gamma   90.00
#
_symmetry.space_group_name_H-M   'P 1'
#
loop_
_entity.id
_entity.type
_entity.pdbx_description
1 polymer ?
#
loop_
_entity_poly.entity_id
_entity_poly.type
_entity_poly.pdbx_seq_one_letter_code
_entity_poly.pdbx_strand_id
1 'polypeptide(L)'
;MKQSMKNRYNRRRPVTRSEHEQLSHMHIRQKRRKNKAELKKLFFQSVSDIITHIETFNRIDIINEKMRHLVLADEAVEKSLSFKPGNHILRLQHRIIKEAVFQMKESQDHQCIVKLIIDKQWAESNGS
;
A
#
# COMPACT_ATOMS: atom_id res chain seq x y z
N MET A 1 -31.78 3.43 -65.75
CA MET A 1 -32.68 2.60 -64.91
C MET A 1 -31.83 1.80 -63.93
N LYS A 2 -32.38 1.59 -62.74
CA LYS A 2 -31.72 1.22 -61.47
C LYS A 2 -31.01 -0.14 -61.48
N GLN A 3 -29.90 -0.25 -60.74
CA GLN A 3 -29.41 -1.44 -60.03
C GLN A 3 -28.09 -1.07 -59.33
N SER A 4 -27.80 -1.35 -58.07
CA SER A 4 -28.50 -1.87 -56.91
C SER A 4 -27.57 -1.57 -55.73
N MET A 5 -28.00 -0.77 -54.76
CA MET A 5 -27.20 -0.51 -53.56
C MET A 5 -27.12 -1.80 -52.75
N LYS A 6 -25.96 -2.48 -52.78
CA LYS A 6 -25.69 -3.61 -51.89
C LYS A 6 -25.48 -3.07 -50.47
N ASN A 7 -26.58 -2.93 -49.73
CA ASN A 7 -26.58 -2.85 -48.28
C ASN A 7 -25.90 -4.11 -47.72
N ARG A 8 -24.59 -4.02 -47.42
CA ARG A 8 -23.93 -4.96 -46.51
C ARG A 8 -24.41 -4.63 -45.10
N TYR A 9 -25.55 -5.18 -44.74
CA TYR A 9 -25.84 -5.42 -43.33
C TYR A 9 -24.75 -6.33 -42.80
N ASN A 10 -23.81 -5.77 -42.02
CA ASN A 10 -22.94 -6.54 -41.13
C ASN A 10 -23.84 -7.28 -40.12
N ARG A 11 -24.41 -8.41 -40.52
CA ARG A 11 -25.06 -9.35 -39.60
C ARG A 11 -23.95 -9.90 -38.72
N ARG A 12 -23.74 -9.27 -37.56
CA ARG A 12 -22.88 -9.84 -36.51
C ARG A 12 -23.43 -11.24 -36.22
N ARG A 13 -22.63 -12.27 -36.47
CA ARG A 13 -23.00 -13.65 -36.13
C ARG A 13 -23.38 -13.68 -34.64
N PRO A 14 -24.49 -14.32 -34.26
CA PRO A 14 -24.83 -14.47 -32.86
C PRO A 14 -23.68 -15.19 -32.13
N VAL A 15 -23.25 -14.59 -31.03
CA VAL A 15 -22.17 -15.10 -30.17
C VAL A 15 -22.60 -16.46 -29.64
N THR A 16 -21.77 -17.47 -29.84
CA THR A 16 -22.03 -18.82 -29.34
C THR A 16 -21.94 -18.85 -27.81
N ARG A 17 -22.61 -19.81 -27.17
CA ARG A 17 -22.55 -19.98 -25.71
C ARG A 17 -21.11 -20.12 -25.19
N SER A 18 -20.24 -20.81 -25.93
CA SER A 18 -18.82 -20.94 -25.54
C SER A 18 -18.05 -19.63 -25.66
N GLU A 19 -18.32 -18.80 -26.67
CA GLU A 19 -17.72 -17.46 -26.78
C GLU A 19 -18.21 -16.53 -25.65
N HIS A 20 -19.48 -16.62 -25.26
CA HIS A 20 -20.02 -15.88 -24.12
C HIS A 20 -19.36 -16.29 -22.80
N GLU A 21 -19.17 -17.60 -22.57
CA GLU A 21 -18.46 -18.13 -21.40
C GLU A 21 -16.99 -17.68 -21.37
N GLN A 22 -16.28 -17.72 -22.51
CA GLN A 22 -14.90 -17.23 -22.62
C GLN A 22 -14.78 -15.73 -22.35
N LEU A 23 -15.67 -14.90 -22.91
CA LEU A 23 -15.72 -13.46 -22.66
C LEU A 23 -16.01 -13.16 -21.18
N SER A 24 -16.91 -13.91 -20.56
CA SER A 24 -17.23 -13.78 -19.12
C SER A 24 -16.01 -14.12 -18.26
N HIS A 25 -15.29 -15.20 -18.56
CA HIS A 25 -14.04 -15.55 -17.86
C HIS A 25 -12.94 -14.50 -18.05
N MET A 26 -12.80 -13.93 -19.25
CA MET A 26 -11.85 -12.84 -19.49
C MET A 26 -12.18 -11.59 -18.68
N HIS A 27 -13.44 -11.16 -18.62
CA HIS A 27 -13.87 -10.03 -17.81
C HIS A 27 -13.59 -10.25 -16.31
N ILE A 28 -13.86 -11.45 -15.79
CA ILE A 28 -13.55 -11.81 -14.40
C ILE A 28 -12.03 -11.73 -14.14
N ARG A 29 -11.21 -12.27 -15.06
CA ARG A 29 -9.74 -12.21 -14.94
C ARG A 29 -9.22 -10.77 -15.01
N GLN A 30 -9.75 -9.94 -15.89
CA GLN A 30 -9.40 -8.52 -15.99
C GLN A 30 -9.79 -7.75 -14.71
N LYS A 31 -10.99 -7.96 -14.18
CA LYS A 31 -11.44 -7.36 -12.92
C LYS A 31 -10.54 -7.78 -11.74
N ARG A 32 -10.20 -9.07 -11.64
CA ARG A 32 -9.23 -9.57 -10.64
C ARG A 32 -7.86 -8.92 -10.76
N ARG A 33 -7.36 -8.71 -11.99
CA ARG A 33 -6.08 -8.02 -12.24
C ARG A 33 -6.12 -6.55 -11.82
N LYS A 34 -7.20 -5.83 -12.15
CA LYS A 34 -7.40 -4.43 -11.72
C LYS A 34 -7.42 -4.31 -10.20
N ASN A 35 -8.21 -5.15 -9.52
CA ASN A 35 -8.25 -5.18 -8.06
C ASN A 35 -6.87 -5.49 -7.45
N LYS A 36 -6.10 -6.42 -8.03
CA LYS A 36 -4.74 -6.72 -7.55
C LYS A 36 -3.79 -5.52 -7.70
N ALA A 37 -3.89 -4.78 -8.80
CA ALA A 37 -3.08 -3.59 -9.03
C ALA A 37 -3.44 -2.45 -8.05
N GLU A 38 -4.73 -2.26 -7.78
CA GLU A 38 -5.22 -1.29 -6.80
C GLU A 38 -4.76 -1.64 -5.37
N LEU A 39 -4.86 -2.90 -4.96
CA LEU A 39 -4.35 -3.35 -3.65
C LEU A 39 -2.84 -3.14 -3.53
N LYS A 40 -2.08 -3.36 -4.61
CA LYS A 40 -0.64 -3.11 -4.63
C LYS A 40 -0.34 -1.62 -4.48
N LYS A 41 -1.11 -0.76 -5.15
CA LYS A 41 -0.98 0.72 -5.02
C LYS A 41 -1.28 1.17 -3.59
N LEU A 42 -2.35 0.67 -2.98
CA LEU A 42 -2.72 0.99 -1.60
C LEU A 42 -1.65 0.54 -0.60
N PHE A 43 -1.05 -0.63 -0.82
CA PHE A 43 0.07 -1.11 -0.02
C PHE A 43 1.30 -0.20 -0.12
N PHE A 44 1.70 0.21 -1.33
CA PHE A 44 2.85 1.12 -1.48
C PHE A 44 2.57 2.50 -0.92
N GLN A 45 1.33 2.99 -1.04
CA GLN A 45 0.94 4.24 -0.41
C GLN A 45 1.09 4.13 1.11
N SER A 46 0.56 3.08 1.74
CA SER A 46 0.68 2.93 3.19
C SER A 46 2.13 2.79 3.63
N VAL A 47 3.00 2.14 2.85
CA VAL A 47 4.45 2.10 3.14
C VAL A 47 5.10 3.48 3.03
N SER A 48 4.72 4.27 2.01
CA SER A 48 5.19 5.65 1.86
C SER A 48 4.75 6.54 3.03
N ASP A 49 3.54 6.34 3.54
CA ASP A 49 3.00 7.09 4.67
C ASP A 49 3.80 6.79 5.95
N ILE A 50 4.19 5.51 6.18
CA ILE A 50 5.08 5.13 7.30
C ILE A 50 6.38 5.94 7.25
N ILE A 51 7.07 5.93 6.10
CA ILE A 51 8.34 6.64 5.93
C ILE A 51 8.17 8.13 6.19
N THR A 52 7.12 8.73 5.61
CA THR A 52 6.82 10.16 5.75
C THR A 52 6.63 10.56 7.22
N HIS A 53 5.87 9.77 7.97
CA HIS A 53 5.62 10.07 9.38
C HIS A 53 6.85 9.84 10.25
N ILE A 54 7.67 8.82 9.98
CA ILE A 54 8.94 8.60 10.69
C ILE A 54 9.94 9.73 10.40
N GLU A 55 10.08 10.15 9.14
CA GLU A 55 10.94 11.28 8.79
C GLU A 55 10.50 12.57 9.47
N THR A 56 9.18 12.80 9.53
CA THR A 56 8.62 13.99 10.17
C THR A 56 8.84 13.97 11.68
N PHE A 57 8.61 12.81 12.32
CA PHE A 57 8.93 12.59 13.73
C PHE A 57 10.40 12.92 14.07
N ASN A 58 11.33 12.53 13.19
CA ASN A 58 12.75 12.77 13.39
C ASN A 58 13.17 14.24 13.17
N ARG A 59 12.36 15.06 12.50
CA ARG A 59 12.68 16.47 12.17
C ARG A 59 12.01 17.49 13.09
N ILE A 60 10.87 17.15 13.67
CA ILE A 60 10.10 18.06 14.52
C ILE A 60 10.61 17.95 15.95
N ASP A 61 10.64 19.03 16.73
CA ASP A 61 10.99 19.00 18.16
C ASP A 61 9.78 19.09 19.10
N ILE A 62 8.62 19.49 18.56
CA ILE A 62 7.35 19.60 19.29
C ILE A 62 6.83 18.20 19.62
N ILE A 63 6.65 17.93 20.90
CA ILE A 63 6.49 16.56 21.41
C ILE A 63 5.11 16.00 21.17
N ASN A 64 4.08 16.83 21.33
CA ASN A 64 2.71 16.46 20.97
C ASN A 64 2.62 16.10 19.47
N GLU A 65 3.41 16.78 18.64
CA GLU A 65 3.43 16.55 17.20
C GLU A 65 4.28 15.32 16.84
N LYS A 66 5.41 15.10 17.52
CA LYS A 66 6.15 13.83 17.48
C LYS A 66 5.23 12.65 17.80
N MET A 67 4.49 12.75 18.90
CA MET A 67 3.58 11.69 19.34
C MET A 67 2.48 11.42 18.31
N ARG A 68 1.90 12.48 17.74
CA ARG A 68 0.93 12.38 16.64
C ARG A 68 1.53 11.64 15.45
N HIS A 69 2.75 11.96 15.04
CA HIS A 69 3.40 11.31 13.91
C HIS A 69 3.74 9.84 14.18
N LEU A 70 4.12 9.46 15.41
CA LEU A 70 4.28 8.05 15.77
C LEU A 70 2.97 7.27 15.70
N VAL A 71 1.86 7.84 16.18
CA VAL A 71 0.53 7.20 16.10
C VAL A 71 0.12 7.00 14.64
N LEU A 72 0.30 8.01 13.78
CA LEU A 72 0.01 7.89 12.35
C LEU A 72 0.91 6.87 11.65
N ALA A 73 2.18 6.78 12.05
CA ALA A 73 3.08 5.74 11.55
C ALA A 73 2.62 4.34 11.98
N ASP A 74 2.13 4.17 13.21
CA ASP A 74 1.59 2.89 13.72
C ASP A 74 0.38 2.44 12.90
N GLU A 75 -0.60 3.34 12.68
CA GLU A 75 -1.78 3.08 11.85
C GLU A 75 -1.39 2.69 10.41
N ALA A 76 -0.40 3.38 9.83
CA ALA A 76 0.09 3.07 8.49
C ALA A 76 0.79 1.70 8.42
N VAL A 77 1.49 1.28 9.48
CA VAL A 77 2.06 -0.07 9.62
C VAL A 77 0.95 -1.12 9.73
N GLU A 78 -0.05 -0.91 10.58
CA GLU A 78 -1.19 -1.84 10.72
C GLU A 78 -1.93 -2.02 9.39
N LYS A 79 -2.18 -0.91 8.68
CA LYS A 79 -2.75 -0.93 7.33
C LYS A 79 -1.86 -1.70 6.35
N SER A 80 -0.55 -1.49 6.39
CA SER A 80 0.40 -2.22 5.54
C SER A 80 0.43 -3.73 5.85
N LEU A 81 0.33 -4.10 7.13
CA LEU A 81 0.24 -5.48 7.59
C LEU A 81 -1.07 -6.16 7.20
N SER A 82 -2.18 -5.42 7.08
CA SER A 82 -3.45 -5.96 6.56
C SER A 82 -3.31 -6.49 5.12
N PHE A 83 -2.45 -5.86 4.31
CA PHE A 83 -2.12 -6.33 2.95
C PHE A 83 -1.08 -7.46 2.93
N LYS A 84 -0.10 -7.44 3.86
CA LYS A 84 0.99 -8.42 3.95
C LYS A 84 1.31 -8.78 5.41
N PRO A 85 0.51 -9.65 6.05
CA PRO A 85 0.65 -9.93 7.48
C PRO A 85 1.93 -10.69 7.82
N GLY A 86 2.50 -11.44 6.87
CA GLY A 86 3.77 -12.17 7.03
C GLY A 86 5.04 -11.32 6.83
N ASN A 87 4.91 -10.01 6.62
CA ASN A 87 6.06 -9.16 6.40
C ASN A 87 6.82 -8.88 7.71
N HIS A 88 7.96 -9.54 7.90
CA HIS A 88 8.79 -9.42 9.11
C HIS A 88 9.35 -8.00 9.32
N ILE A 89 9.65 -7.28 8.23
CA ILE A 89 10.10 -5.87 8.29
C ILE A 89 9.01 -5.00 8.90
N LEU A 90 7.77 -5.11 8.41
CA LEU A 90 6.66 -4.31 8.93
C LEU A 90 6.36 -4.64 10.39
N ARG A 91 6.45 -5.91 10.79
CA ARG A 91 6.30 -6.32 12.20
C ARG A 91 7.39 -5.75 13.09
N LEU A 92 8.63 -5.74 12.61
CA LEU A 92 9.75 -5.14 13.31
C LEU A 92 9.51 -3.64 13.52
N GLN A 93 9.11 -2.93 12.46
CA GLN A 93 8.78 -1.49 12.55
C GLN A 93 7.62 -1.23 13.52
N HIS A 94 6.56 -2.04 13.45
CA HIS A 94 5.41 -1.96 14.36
C HIS A 94 5.86 -2.03 15.83
N ARG A 95 6.71 -3.02 16.17
CA ARG A 95 7.22 -3.19 17.53
C ARG A 95 7.97 -1.95 18.01
N ILE A 96 8.79 -1.35 17.15
CA ILE A 96 9.68 -0.25 17.54
C ILE A 96 8.90 1.06 17.65
N ILE A 97 7.92 1.28 16.78
CA ILE A 97 6.98 2.40 16.92
C ILE A 97 6.21 2.27 18.24
N LYS A 98 5.70 1.08 18.58
CA LYS A 98 5.00 0.85 19.85
C LYS A 98 5.89 1.09 21.08
N GLU A 99 7.15 0.69 21.01
CA GLU A 99 8.13 0.96 22.06
C GLU A 99 8.40 2.46 22.20
N ALA A 100 8.57 3.18 21.09
CA ALA A 100 8.75 4.64 21.11
C ALA A 100 7.52 5.37 21.66
N VAL A 101 6.30 4.95 21.27
CA VAL A 101 5.04 5.47 21.82
C VAL A 101 4.98 5.24 23.34
N PHE A 102 5.40 4.07 23.81
CA PHE A 102 5.45 3.76 25.24
C PHE A 102 6.46 4.65 25.98
N GLN A 103 7.68 4.78 25.47
CA GLN A 103 8.74 5.61 26.05
C GLN A 103 8.36 7.10 26.09
N MET A 104 7.68 7.61 25.07
CA MET A 104 7.17 8.99 25.05
C MET A 104 6.03 9.23 26.05
N LYS A 105 5.29 8.19 26.44
CA LYS A 105 4.25 8.30 27.48
C LYS A 105 4.83 8.23 28.89
N GLU A 106 5.87 7.43 29.10
CA GLU A 106 6.51 7.27 30.41
C GLU A 106 7.49 8.38 30.75
N SER A 107 8.21 8.92 29.76
CA SER A 107 9.17 9.99 29.99
C SER A 107 8.44 11.31 30.19
N GLN A 108 8.29 11.74 31.45
CA GLN A 108 7.99 13.14 31.78
C GLN A 108 9.10 14.10 31.31
N ASP A 109 10.27 13.55 30.98
CA ASP A 109 11.39 14.26 30.41
C ASP A 109 11.53 14.01 28.90
N HIS A 110 11.45 15.11 28.20
CA HIS A 110 11.23 15.26 26.77
C HIS A 110 12.43 14.88 25.86
N GLN A 111 13.49 14.30 26.44
CA GLN A 111 14.78 14.08 25.77
C GLN A 111 15.02 12.66 25.24
N CYS A 112 14.06 11.74 25.36
CA CYS A 112 14.24 10.38 24.83
C CYS A 112 14.03 10.34 23.32
N ILE A 113 15.02 10.84 22.56
CA ILE A 113 15.05 10.74 21.09
C ILE A 113 15.52 9.33 20.73
N VAL A 114 14.56 8.42 20.56
CA VAL A 114 14.82 7.18 19.83
C VAL A 114 15.15 7.56 18.39
N LYS A 115 16.44 7.47 18.04
CA LYS A 115 16.91 7.58 16.66
C LYS A 115 16.42 6.35 15.90
N LEU A 116 15.20 6.44 15.37
CA LEU A 116 14.42 5.33 14.86
C LEU A 116 14.66 5.18 13.34
N ILE A 117 15.56 4.26 13.02
CA ILE A 117 15.47 3.25 11.92
C ILE A 117 15.05 3.79 10.56
N ILE A 118 15.96 4.50 9.91
CA ILE A 118 16.15 4.38 8.46
C ILE A 118 17.52 3.73 8.15
N ASP A 119 18.51 3.88 9.05
CA ASP A 119 19.88 3.41 8.79
C ASP A 119 20.09 1.89 8.92
N LYS A 120 19.32 1.17 9.76
CA LYS A 120 19.55 -0.28 9.94
C LYS A 120 19.10 -1.16 8.77
N GLN A 121 18.14 -0.72 7.97
CA GLN A 121 17.73 -1.47 6.77
C GLN A 121 18.58 -1.18 5.54
N TRP A 122 19.19 0.01 5.45
CA TRP A 122 20.08 0.35 4.35
C TRP A 122 21.50 -0.23 4.55
N ALA A 123 21.98 -0.31 5.79
CA ALA A 123 23.28 -0.89 6.11
C ALA A 123 23.31 -2.42 5.91
N GLU A 124 22.25 -3.15 6.28
CA GLU A 124 22.18 -4.61 6.11
C GLU A 124 21.88 -5.04 4.65
N SER A 125 21.36 -4.14 3.81
CA SER A 125 21.03 -4.45 2.40
C SER A 125 22.14 -4.11 1.40
N ASN A 126 23.14 -3.31 1.77
CA ASN A 126 24.24 -2.87 0.89
C ASN A 126 25.64 -3.19 1.42
N GLY A 127 25.73 -3.95 2.51
CA GLY A 127 27.00 -4.33 3.15
C GLY A 127 27.15 -5.85 3.29
N SER A 128 27.16 -6.57 2.17
CA SER A 128 27.71 -7.94 2.05
C SER A 128 28.01 -8.25 0.59
#